data_AF-A0A2H0P2X8-F1
#
_entry.id   AF-A0A2H0P2X8-F1
#
_cell.length_a   1.000
_cell.length_b   1.000
_cell.length_c   1.000
_cell.angle_alpha   90.00
_cell.angle_beta   90.00
_cell.angle_gamma   90.00
#
_symmetry.space_group_name_H-M   'P 1'
#
loop_
_entity.id
_entity.type
_entity.pdbx_description
1 polymer ?
#
loop_
_entity_poly.entity_id
_entity_poly.type
_entity_poly.pdbx_seq_one_letter_code
_entity_poly.pdbx_strand_id
1 'polypeptide(L)'
;MHSLGYLVLAIARMLGLIINIYTFVIAAAVIVSWVNADPFNPVVKIIRSLTEPAFNICRKIVPQKLYRTGLDFTPIVVLLILILLDTMLVNTLFDVGRSMLTK
;
A
#
# COMPACT_ATOMS: atom_id res chain seq x y z
N MET A 1 16.20 28.41 4.15
CA MET A 1 15.21 27.48 3.54
C MET A 1 15.26 26.07 4.13
N HIS A 2 16.24 25.75 4.99
CA HIS A 2 16.44 24.40 5.52
C HIS A 2 15.30 23.86 6.41
N SER A 3 14.62 24.71 7.20
CA SER A 3 13.48 24.28 8.01
C SER A 3 12.31 23.73 7.17
N LEU A 4 12.06 24.36 6.02
CA LEU A 4 11.06 23.89 5.05
C LEU A 4 11.49 22.56 4.42
N GLY A 5 12.77 22.40 4.08
CA GLY A 5 13.32 21.14 3.59
C GLY A 5 13.13 19.98 4.58
N TYR A 6 13.39 20.20 5.87
CA TYR A 6 13.15 19.20 6.92
C TYR A 6 11.67 18.84 7.07
N LEU A 7 10.75 19.81 6.93
CA LEU A 7 9.31 19.53 6.94
C LEU A 7 8.90 18.63 5.77
N VAL A 8 9.35 18.93 4.55
CA VAL A 8 9.06 18.11 3.37
C VAL A 8 9.60 16.69 3.54
N LEU A 9 10.82 16.54 4.07
CA LEU A 9 11.41 15.23 4.35
C LEU A 9 10.65 14.46 5.44
N ALA A 10 10.17 15.13 6.48
CA ALA A 10 9.36 14.50 7.51
C ALA A 10 8.04 13.96 6.93
N ILE A 11 7.39 14.75 6.07
CA ILE A 11 6.16 14.34 5.36
C ILE A 11 6.44 13.14 4.45
N ALA A 12 7.52 13.19 3.66
CA ALA A 12 7.92 12.07 2.79
C ALA A 12 8.14 10.79 3.59
N ARG A 13 8.85 10.87 4.73
CA ARG A 13 9.07 9.73 5.65
C ARG A 13 7.77 9.17 6.21
N MET A 14 6.88 10.03 6.70
CA MET A 14 5.60 9.59 7.25
C MET A 14 4.74 8.90 6.18
N LEU A 15 4.69 9.46 4.97
CA LEU A 15 3.95 8.87 3.86
C LEU A 15 4.53 7.50 3.46
N GLY A 16 5.85 7.41 3.31
CA GLY A 16 6.53 6.14 3.02
C GLY A 16 6.30 5.09 4.11
N LEU A 17 6.29 5.49 5.39
CA LEU A 17 5.97 4.59 6.49
C LEU A 17 4.54 4.04 6.37
N ILE A 18 3.56 4.90 6.09
CA ILE A 18 2.15 4.49 5.92
C ILE A 18 2.02 3.51 4.75
N ILE A 19 2.64 3.80 3.61
CA ILE A 19 2.60 2.92 2.43
C ILE A 19 3.26 1.58 2.74
N ASN A 20 4.41 1.57 3.43
CA ASN A 20 5.09 0.33 3.82
C ASN A 20 4.25 -0.51 4.78
N ILE A 21 3.68 0.11 5.83
CA ILE A 21 2.78 -0.58 6.77
C ILE A 21 1.60 -1.19 6.00
N TYR A 22 0.97 -0.42 5.11
CA TYR A 22 -0.16 -0.93 4.35
C TYR A 22 0.24 -2.05 3.38
N THR A 23 1.43 -1.98 2.80
CA THR A 23 2.01 -3.07 1.99
C THR A 23 2.13 -4.37 2.80
N PHE A 24 2.58 -4.30 4.06
CA PHE A 24 2.57 -5.47 4.95
C PHE A 24 1.18 -5.99 5.26
N VAL A 25 0.18 -5.11 5.42
CA VAL A 25 -1.22 -5.53 5.61
C VAL A 25 -1.74 -6.29 4.38
N ILE A 26 -1.46 -5.80 3.16
CA ILE A 26 -1.84 -6.51 1.93
C ILE A 26 -1.10 -7.85 1.81
N ALA A 27 0.20 -7.89 2.13
CA ALA A 27 0.96 -9.14 2.13
C ALA A 27 0.39 -10.16 3.13
N ALA A 28 -0.03 -9.70 4.32
CA ALA A 28 -0.70 -10.56 5.31
C ALA A 28 -2.02 -11.12 4.76
N ALA A 29 -2.81 -10.33 4.02
CA ALA A 29 -4.02 -10.82 3.36
C ALA A 29 -3.74 -11.91 2.31
N VAL A 30 -2.62 -11.82 1.57
CA VAL A 30 -2.18 -12.86 0.64
C VAL A 30 -1.83 -14.15 1.40
N ILE A 31 -1.10 -14.06 2.50
CA ILE A 31 -0.76 -15.23 3.32
C ILE A 31 -2.04 -15.88 3.88
N VAL A 32 -2.96 -15.08 4.43
CA VAL A 32 -4.26 -15.52 4.96
C VAL A 32 -5.06 -16.29 3.90
N SER A 33 -5.01 -15.89 2.63
CA SER A 33 -5.73 -16.57 1.56
C SER A 33 -5.06 -17.89 1.15
N TRP A 34 -3.72 -17.95 1.12
CA TRP A 34 -2.98 -19.17 0.76
C TRP A 34 -3.09 -20.29 1.79
N VAL A 35 -3.09 -19.95 3.08
CA VAL A 35 -3.21 -20.95 4.15
C VAL A 35 -4.65 -21.33 4.44
N ASN A 36 -5.62 -20.75 3.73
CA ASN A 36 -7.05 -20.91 3.98
C ASN A 36 -7.42 -20.68 5.47
N ALA A 37 -6.96 -19.56 6.03
CA ALA A 37 -7.12 -19.27 7.46
C ALA A 37 -8.59 -19.13 7.86
N ASP A 38 -8.92 -19.54 9.10
CA ASP A 38 -10.29 -19.49 9.65
C ASP A 38 -10.88 -18.06 9.55
N PRO A 39 -11.97 -17.86 8.79
CA PRO A 39 -12.67 -16.58 8.66
C PRO A 39 -13.17 -15.98 9.99
N PHE A 40 -13.40 -16.81 11.01
CA PHE A 40 -13.93 -16.36 12.29
C PHE A 40 -12.85 -15.81 13.23
N ASN A 41 -11.57 -16.07 12.96
CA ASN A 41 -10.44 -15.55 13.72
C ASN A 41 -10.43 -14.01 13.71
N PRO A 42 -10.36 -13.34 14.89
CA PRO A 42 -10.33 -11.88 14.98
C PRO A 42 -9.24 -11.22 14.13
N VAL A 43 -8.05 -11.81 14.05
CA VAL A 43 -6.93 -11.27 13.27
C VAL A 43 -7.24 -11.30 11.78
N VAL A 44 -7.82 -12.39 11.29
CA VAL A 44 -8.25 -12.53 9.88
C VAL A 44 -9.32 -11.50 9.55
N LYS A 45 -10.28 -11.25 10.45
CA LYS A 45 -11.31 -10.22 10.27
C LYS A 45 -10.72 -8.82 10.18
N ILE A 46 -9.74 -8.49 11.04
CA ILE A 46 -9.04 -7.20 11.00
C ILE A 46 -8.33 -7.03 9.66
N ILE A 47 -7.53 -8.01 9.25
CA ILE A 47 -6.82 -7.97 7.96
C ILE A 47 -7.81 -7.75 6.82
N ARG A 48 -8.87 -8.57 6.73
CA ARG A 48 -9.90 -8.43 5.70
C ARG A 48 -10.56 -7.04 5.73
N SER A 49 -10.91 -6.52 6.90
CA SER A 49 -11.53 -5.19 7.03
C SER A 49 -10.63 -4.06 6.56
N LEU A 50 -9.30 -4.17 6.77
CA LEU A 50 -8.32 -3.18 6.32
C LEU A 50 -8.03 -3.27 4.82
N THR A 51 -8.10 -4.46 4.23
CA THR A 51 -7.82 -4.66 2.81
C THR A 51 -9.03 -4.42 1.91
N GLU A 52 -10.24 -4.72 2.40
CA GLU A 52 -11.45 -4.75 1.58
C GLU A 52 -11.80 -3.40 0.90
N PRO A 53 -11.61 -2.22 1.53
CA PRO A 53 -11.84 -0.95 0.84
C PRO A 53 -10.95 -0.78 -0.40
N ALA A 54 -9.65 -1.05 -0.29
CA ALA A 54 -8.71 -0.96 -1.42
C ALA A 54 -9.01 -2.04 -2.47
N PHE A 55 -9.33 -3.26 -2.04
CA PHE A 55 -9.67 -4.35 -2.94
C PHE A 55 -10.95 -4.03 -3.72
N ASN A 56 -11.97 -3.47 -3.08
CA ASN A 56 -13.21 -3.09 -3.74
C ASN A 56 -13.02 -1.93 -4.72
N ILE A 57 -12.17 -0.95 -4.41
CA ILE A 57 -11.81 0.09 -5.39
C ILE A 57 -11.09 -0.54 -6.58
N CYS A 58 -10.11 -1.41 -6.33
CA CYS A 58 -9.38 -2.10 -7.39
C CYS A 58 -10.29 -2.94 -8.28
N ARG A 59 -11.17 -3.78 -7.70
CA ARG A 59 -12.13 -4.65 -8.42
C ARG A 59 -13.15 -3.90 -9.28
N LYS A 60 -13.39 -2.61 -9.02
CA LYS A 60 -14.22 -1.75 -9.88
C LYS A 60 -13.50 -1.33 -11.16
N ILE A 61 -12.17 -1.31 -11.14
CA ILE A 61 -11.33 -0.83 -12.24
C ILE A 61 -10.79 -2.00 -13.07
N VAL A 62 -10.37 -3.09 -12.42
CA VAL A 62 -9.78 -4.24 -13.11
C VAL A 62 -10.84 -5.14 -13.75
N PRO A 63 -10.52 -5.81 -14.89
CA PRO A 63 -11.43 -6.74 -15.53
C PRO A 63 -11.88 -7.87 -14.61
N GLN A 64 -13.15 -8.27 -14.68
CA GLN A 64 -13.70 -9.32 -13.82
C GLN A 64 -12.94 -10.66 -13.89
N LYS A 65 -12.34 -10.95 -15.06
CA LYS A 65 -11.53 -12.15 -15.28
C LYS A 65 -10.32 -12.25 -14.33
N LEU A 66 -9.84 -11.12 -13.82
CA LEU A 66 -8.65 -11.04 -12.96
C LEU A 66 -8.91 -11.41 -11.49
N TYR A 67 -10.16 -11.43 -11.04
CA TYR A 67 -10.50 -11.78 -9.66
C TYR A 67 -11.58 -12.86 -9.54
N ARG A 68 -12.22 -13.25 -10.65
CA ARG A 68 -13.19 -14.35 -10.72
C ARG A 68 -12.61 -15.65 -11.25
N THR A 69 -11.36 -15.65 -11.70
CA THR A 69 -10.59 -16.88 -11.83
C THR A 69 -10.35 -17.44 -10.43
N GLY A 70 -10.18 -18.75 -10.26
CA GLY A 70 -10.08 -19.41 -8.94
C GLY A 70 -8.97 -18.92 -8.00
N LEU A 71 -8.21 -17.89 -8.40
CA LEU A 71 -7.23 -17.16 -7.60
C LEU A 71 -7.51 -15.65 -7.73
N ASP A 72 -7.72 -14.96 -6.61
CA ASP A 72 -7.95 -13.52 -6.59
C ASP A 72 -6.63 -12.76 -6.77
N PHE A 73 -6.40 -12.16 -7.95
CA PHE A 73 -5.20 -11.35 -8.22
C PHE A 73 -5.32 -9.90 -7.72
N THR A 74 -6.44 -9.50 -7.12
CA THR A 74 -6.64 -8.14 -6.59
C THR A 74 -5.51 -7.70 -5.64
N PRO A 75 -5.03 -8.52 -4.68
CA PRO A 75 -3.95 -8.13 -3.79
C PRO A 75 -2.65 -7.76 -4.52
N ILE A 76 -2.32 -8.48 -5.59
CA ILE A 76 -1.11 -8.23 -6.40
C ILE A 76 -1.21 -6.88 -7.10
N VAL A 77 -2.37 -6.55 -7.66
CA VAL A 77 -2.59 -5.26 -8.31
C VAL A 77 -2.47 -4.12 -7.30
N VAL A 78 -3.04 -4.28 -6.10
CA VAL A 78 -2.92 -3.29 -5.04
C VAL A 78 -1.48 -3.12 -4.58
N LEU A 79 -0.72 -4.22 -4.40
CA LEU A 79 0.71 -4.16 -4.10
C LEU A 79 1.48 -3.37 -5.16
N LEU A 80 1.22 -3.62 -6.44
CA LEU A 80 1.86 -2.90 -7.54
C LEU A 80 1.58 -1.40 -7.48
N ILE A 81 0.33 -1.00 -7.17
CA ILE A 81 -0.04 0.40 -7.01
C ILE A 81 0.70 1.02 -5.82
N LEU A 82 0.79 0.32 -4.68
CA LEU A 82 1.51 0.82 -3.51
C LEU A 82 3.00 1.02 -3.78
N ILE A 83 3.65 0.06 -4.45
CA ILE A 83 5.05 0.16 -4.85
C ILE A 83 5.25 1.34 -5.81
N LEU A 84 4.33 1.55 -6.76
CA LEU A 84 4.39 2.68 -7.67
C LEU A 84 4.23 4.02 -6.94
N LEU A 85 3.31 4.11 -5.98
CA LEU A 85 3.14 5.29 -5.15
C LEU A 85 4.38 5.58 -4.29
N ASP A 86 4.96 4.57 -3.66
CA ASP A 86 6.21 4.75 -2.91
C ASP A 86 7.34 5.23 -3.84
N THR A 87 7.53 4.53 -4.96
CA THR A 87 8.63 4.81 -5.88
C THR A 87 8.50 6.17 -6.55
N MET A 88 7.29 6.57 -6.96
CA MET A 88 7.08 7.82 -7.70
C MET A 88 6.79 8.99 -6.77
N LEU A 89 5.83 8.85 -5.84
CA LEU A 89 5.40 9.97 -5.01
C LEU A 89 6.36 10.22 -3.85
N VAL A 90 6.70 9.17 -3.08
CA VAL A 90 7.52 9.33 -1.87
C VAL A 90 8.96 9.71 -2.22
N ASN A 91 9.59 9.04 -3.19
CA ASN A 91 10.95 9.40 -3.59
C ASN A 91 11.04 10.82 -4.17
N THR A 92 10.05 11.24 -4.97
CA THR A 92 10.02 12.62 -5.47
C THR A 92 9.96 13.63 -4.32
N LEU A 93 9.15 13.38 -3.29
CA LEU A 93 9.10 14.25 -2.11
C LEU A 93 10.44 14.26 -1.35
N PHE A 94 11.12 13.12 -1.25
CA PHE A 94 12.47 13.05 -0.68
C PHE A 94 13.47 13.89 -1.46
N ASP A 95 13.47 13.79 -2.78
CA ASP A 95 14.40 14.52 -3.65
C ASP A 95 14.14 16.03 -3.59
N VAL A 96 12.87 16.44 -3.61
CA VAL A 96 12.47 17.84 -3.39
C VAL A 96 12.97 18.33 -2.04
N GLY A 97 12.71 17.59 -0.96
CA GLY A 97 13.14 17.96 0.39
C GLY A 97 14.66 18.08 0.51
N ARG A 98 15.41 17.15 -0.06
CA ARG A 98 16.89 17.19 -0.10
C ARG A 98 17.42 18.39 -0.88
N SER A 99 16.83 18.70 -2.03
CA SER A 99 17.24 19.84 -2.86
C SER A 99 17.10 21.18 -2.13
N MET A 100 16.14 21.30 -1.21
CA MET A 100 15.93 22.49 -0.36
C MET A 100 16.91 22.60 0.82
N LEU A 101 17.62 21.52 1.15
CA LEU A 101 18.68 21.54 2.16
C LEU A 101 20.02 21.96 1.57
N THR A 102 20.26 21.64 0.30
CA THR A 102 21.51 21.97 -0.41
C THR A 102 21.54 23.39 -0.99
N LYS A 103 20.37 24.00 -1.16
CA LYS A 103 20.20 25.42 -1.53
C LYS A 103 20.17 26.29 -0.29
#